data_AF-A0A9D7TWQ4-F1
#
_entry.id   AF-A0A9D7TWQ4-F1
#
_cell.length_a   1.000
_cell.length_b   1.000
_cell.length_c   1.000
_cell.angle_alpha   90.00
_cell.angle_beta   90.00
_cell.angle_gamma   90.00
#
_symmetry.space_group_name_H-M   'P 1'
#
loop_
_entity.id
_entity.type
_entity.pdbx_description
1 polymer ?
#
loop_
_entity_poly.entity_id
_entity_poly.type
_entity_poly.pdbx_seq_one_letter_code
_entity_poly.pdbx_strand_id
1 'polypeptide(L)'
;MMVIATLTGLASGLVAVLLKTLVHFIQHWIKEIPVSNLAYLLFPAIGLIITVFIVRYFFGGQIEKGIAMVLKAIARKSSFIPLNHTYLHVVTSSVTVGLGGSVGLEAPIVATGSAVGSNVSRISDLNYQERTLLIACGAAAGISAVFNAPIAGVIFAVEV
;
A
#
# COMPACT_ATOMS: atom_id res chain seq x y z
N MET A 1 -3.22 -0.19 -24.39
CA MET A 1 -3.02 0.76 -23.28
C MET A 1 -4.24 0.92 -22.36
N MET A 2 -5.40 1.41 -22.84
CA MET A 2 -6.58 1.63 -21.99
C MET A 2 -7.08 0.39 -21.24
N VAL A 3 -7.17 -0.77 -21.90
CA VAL A 3 -7.61 -2.03 -21.26
C VAL A 3 -6.65 -2.41 -20.11
N ILE A 4 -5.35 -2.30 -20.32
CA ILE A 4 -4.33 -2.59 -19.31
C ILE A 4 -4.48 -1.62 -18.13
N ALA A 5 -4.68 -0.32 -18.41
CA ALA A 5 -4.93 0.68 -17.37
C ALA A 5 -6.18 0.36 -16.53
N THR A 6 -7.29 -0.04 -17.17
CA THR A 6 -8.50 -0.45 -16.45
C THR A 6 -8.28 -1.69 -15.58
N LEU A 7 -7.53 -2.68 -16.08
CA LEU A 7 -7.17 -3.87 -15.30
C LEU A 7 -6.26 -3.52 -14.11
N THR A 8 -5.27 -2.63 -14.31
CA THR A 8 -4.42 -2.16 -13.21
C THR A 8 -5.22 -1.39 -12.15
N GLY A 9 -6.18 -0.57 -12.57
CA GLY A 9 -7.04 0.17 -11.65
C GLY A 9 -7.92 -0.78 -10.82
N LEU A 10 -8.53 -1.78 -11.46
CA LEU A 10 -9.32 -2.81 -10.76
C LEU A 10 -8.45 -3.62 -9.78
N ALA A 11 -7.28 -4.09 -10.22
CA ALA A 11 -6.37 -4.85 -9.38
C ALA A 11 -5.88 -4.02 -8.17
N SER A 12 -5.47 -2.76 -8.40
CA SER A 12 -5.06 -1.85 -7.33
C SER A 12 -6.20 -1.54 -6.36
N GLY A 13 -7.41 -1.30 -6.87
CA GLY A 13 -8.60 -1.08 -6.05
C GLY A 13 -8.94 -2.29 -5.16
N LEU A 14 -8.84 -3.51 -5.69
CA LEU A 14 -9.02 -4.74 -4.90
C LEU A 14 -7.97 -4.89 -3.80
N VAL A 15 -6.70 -4.60 -4.09
CA VAL A 15 -5.62 -4.62 -3.10
C VAL A 15 -5.86 -3.58 -1.99
N ALA A 16 -6.33 -2.38 -2.36
CA ALA A 16 -6.69 -1.32 -1.43
C ALA A 16 -7.85 -1.73 -0.50
N VAL A 17 -8.90 -2.34 -1.07
CA VAL A 17 -10.03 -2.88 -0.29
C VAL A 17 -9.58 -4.02 0.63
N LEU A 18 -8.73 -4.92 0.14
CA LEU A 18 -8.17 -6.00 0.94
C LEU A 18 -7.41 -5.46 2.16
N LEU A 19 -6.51 -4.48 1.96
CA LEU A 19 -5.79 -3.83 3.05
C LEU A 19 -6.74 -3.21 4.08
N LYS A 20 -7.73 -2.43 3.64
CA LYS A 20 -8.73 -1.82 4.54
C LYS A 20 -9.51 -2.87 5.33
N THR A 21 -9.89 -3.96 4.67
CA THR A 21 -10.63 -5.07 5.28
C THR A 21 -9.79 -5.80 6.34
N LEU A 22 -8.53 -6.09 6.04
CA LEU A 22 -7.60 -6.71 7.00
C LEU A 22 -7.36 -5.85 8.23
N VAL A 23 -7.20 -4.52 8.05
CA VAL A 23 -7.05 -3.58 9.16
C VAL A 23 -8.29 -3.59 10.04
N HIS A 24 -9.49 -3.45 9.46
CA HIS A 24 -10.73 -3.46 10.23
C HIS A 24 -10.99 -4.80 10.92
N PHE A 25 -10.64 -5.92 10.27
CA PHE A 25 -10.72 -7.23 10.87
C PHE A 25 -9.85 -7.30 12.13
N ILE A 26 -8.57 -6.95 12.03
CA ILE A 26 -7.66 -6.95 13.20
C ILE A 26 -8.15 -6.01 14.30
N GLN A 27 -8.60 -4.80 13.95
CA GLN A 27 -9.14 -3.85 14.92
C GLN A 27 -10.38 -4.38 15.64
N HIS A 28 -11.28 -5.07 14.93
CA HIS A 28 -12.47 -5.65 15.52
C HIS A 28 -12.09 -6.78 16.49
N TRP A 29 -11.19 -7.67 16.08
CA TRP A 29 -10.66 -8.73 16.94
C TRP A 29 -10.05 -8.20 18.23
N ILE A 30 -9.30 -7.09 18.17
CA ILE A 30 -8.69 -6.48 19.37
C ILE A 30 -9.74 -5.89 20.30
N LYS A 31 -10.81 -5.30 19.75
CA LYS A 31 -11.90 -4.69 20.54
C LYS A 31 -12.74 -5.74 21.27
N GLU A 32 -12.83 -6.97 20.77
CA GLU A 32 -13.54 -8.06 21.45
C GLU A 32 -12.76 -8.64 22.63
N ILE A 33 -11.47 -8.33 22.77
CA ILE A 33 -10.68 -8.78 23.90
C ILE A 33 -11.11 -7.97 25.15
N PRO A 34 -11.59 -8.62 26.22
CA PRO A 34 -11.99 -7.94 27.45
C PRO A 34 -10.74 -7.55 28.26
N VAL A 35 -10.06 -6.50 27.81
CA VAL A 35 -8.88 -5.91 28.47
C VAL A 35 -9.23 -4.54 29.06
N SER A 36 -8.52 -4.16 30.12
CA SER A 36 -8.66 -2.84 30.73
C SER A 36 -8.27 -1.73 29.74
N ASN A 37 -8.88 -0.55 29.86
CA ASN A 37 -8.58 0.60 28.99
C ASN A 37 -7.08 0.96 28.95
N LEU A 38 -6.34 0.69 30.03
CA LEU A 38 -4.90 0.92 30.11
C LEU A 38 -4.11 -0.12 29.29
N ALA A 39 -4.55 -1.37 29.26
CA ALA A 39 -3.91 -2.42 28.47
C ALA A 39 -4.07 -2.23 26.95
N TYR A 40 -5.12 -1.52 26.51
CA TYR A 40 -5.26 -1.11 25.11
C TYR A 40 -4.07 -0.25 24.61
N LEU A 41 -3.41 0.49 25.50
CA LEU A 41 -2.22 1.29 25.17
C LEU A 41 -1.00 0.43 24.80
N LEU A 42 -0.99 -0.85 25.17
CA LEU A 42 0.12 -1.77 24.88
C LEU A 42 0.04 -2.40 23.48
N PHE A 43 -1.15 -2.47 22.87
CA PHE A 43 -1.31 -3.08 21.54
C PHE A 43 -0.49 -2.39 20.43
N PRO A 44 -0.42 -1.04 20.36
CA PRO A 44 0.44 -0.38 19.39
C PRO A 44 1.93 -0.73 19.55
N ALA A 45 2.39 -0.91 20.78
CA ALA A 45 3.78 -1.33 21.05
C ALA A 45 4.02 -2.77 20.59
N ILE A 46 3.08 -3.68 20.85
CA ILE A 46 3.13 -5.06 20.35
C ILE A 46 3.11 -5.08 18.82
N GLY A 47 2.26 -4.28 18.18
CA GLY A 47 2.22 -4.16 16.72
C GLY A 47 3.51 -3.64 16.12
N LEU A 48 4.17 -2.69 16.78
CA LEU A 48 5.48 -2.22 16.36
C LEU A 48 6.54 -3.33 16.45
N ILE A 49 6.55 -4.10 17.54
CA ILE A 49 7.51 -5.22 17.70
C ILE A 49 7.28 -6.28 16.62
N ILE A 50 6.03 -6.70 16.39
CA ILE A 50 5.69 -7.70 15.38
C ILE A 50 6.05 -7.20 13.99
N THR A 51 5.75 -5.94 13.67
CA THR A 51 6.07 -5.37 12.35
C THR A 51 7.56 -5.28 12.13
N VAL A 52 8.34 -4.81 13.10
CA VAL A 52 9.81 -4.80 13.02
C VAL A 52 10.36 -6.22 12.83
N PHE A 53 9.80 -7.21 13.54
CA PHE A 53 10.19 -8.61 13.40
C PHE A 53 9.91 -9.14 11.99
N ILE A 54 8.70 -8.94 11.47
CA ILE A 54 8.31 -9.33 10.11
C ILE A 54 9.26 -8.70 9.08
N VAL A 55 9.48 -7.40 9.18
CA VAL A 55 10.34 -6.67 8.25
C VAL A 55 11.78 -7.18 8.25
N ARG A 56 12.33 -7.42 9.45
CA ARG A 56 13.72 -7.83 9.61
C ARG A 56 13.96 -9.27 9.20
N TYR A 57 13.03 -10.17 9.54
CA TYR A 57 13.21 -11.61 9.34
C TYR A 57 12.69 -12.11 7.98
N PHE A 58 11.52 -11.64 7.53
CA PHE A 58 10.92 -12.08 6.27
C PHE A 58 11.34 -11.25 5.06
N PHE A 59 11.71 -9.99 5.25
CA PHE A 59 11.95 -9.05 4.14
C PHE A 59 13.37 -8.46 4.10
N GLY A 60 14.30 -9.04 4.86
CA GLY A 60 15.72 -8.69 4.80
C GLY A 60 16.05 -7.25 5.22
N GLY A 61 15.14 -6.57 5.93
CA GLY A 61 15.37 -5.24 6.50
C GLY A 61 15.37 -4.05 5.51
N GLN A 62 15.23 -4.29 4.20
CA GLN A 62 15.23 -3.21 3.20
C GLN A 62 13.82 -2.83 2.81
N ILE A 63 13.23 -1.86 3.53
CA ILE A 63 11.93 -1.29 3.17
C ILE A 63 12.08 0.18 2.87
N GLU A 64 12.04 0.50 1.58
CA GLU A 64 11.71 1.85 1.13
C GLU A 64 10.20 2.05 1.39
N LYS A 65 9.88 2.92 2.35
CA LYS A 65 8.49 3.17 2.78
C LYS A 65 7.89 4.38 2.05
N GLY A 66 6.59 4.28 1.81
CA GLY A 66 5.73 5.41 1.43
C GLY A 66 5.94 5.93 0.01
N ILE A 67 5.42 7.14 -0.21
CA ILE A 67 5.32 7.75 -1.54
C ILE A 67 6.72 8.08 -2.11
N ALA A 68 7.68 8.41 -1.25
CA ALA A 68 9.06 8.66 -1.64
C ALA A 68 9.71 7.48 -2.40
N MET A 69 9.32 6.24 -2.09
CA MET A 69 9.78 5.06 -2.83
C MET A 69 9.30 5.08 -4.28
N VAL A 70 8.04 5.45 -4.50
CA VAL A 70 7.43 5.56 -5.83
C VAL A 70 8.11 6.67 -6.62
N LEU A 71 8.27 7.86 -6.02
CA LEU A 71 8.96 8.99 -6.65
C LEU A 71 10.41 8.64 -7.02
N LYS A 72 11.13 7.96 -6.12
CA LYS A 72 12.49 7.48 -6.39
C LYS A 72 12.51 6.45 -7.53
N ALA A 73 11.51 5.59 -7.62
CA ALA A 73 11.41 4.61 -8.69
C ALA A 73 11.17 5.28 -10.05
N ILE A 74 10.28 6.27 -10.11
CA ILE A 74 10.04 7.08 -11.30
C ILE A 74 11.32 7.82 -11.71
N ALA A 75 11.93 8.56 -10.79
CA ALA A 75 13.07 9.42 -11.08
C ALA A 75 14.38 8.68 -11.39
N ARG A 76 14.64 7.52 -10.77
CA ARG A 76 15.97 6.87 -10.80
C ARG A 76 15.97 5.39 -11.17
N LYS A 77 14.81 4.73 -11.23
CA LYS A 77 14.72 3.27 -11.51
C LYS A 77 13.88 2.98 -12.75
N SER A 78 13.69 3.94 -13.65
CA SER A 78 12.84 3.78 -14.85
C SER A 78 11.46 3.20 -14.51
N SER A 79 10.86 3.73 -13.44
CA SER A 79 9.55 3.32 -12.93
C SER A 79 9.46 1.84 -12.54
N PHE A 80 10.59 1.20 -12.25
CA PHE A 80 10.63 -0.19 -11.78
C PHE A 80 10.41 -0.27 -10.27
N ILE A 81 9.35 -0.98 -9.86
CA ILE A 81 9.05 -1.28 -8.47
C ILE A 81 9.04 -2.81 -8.28
N PRO A 82 9.88 -3.36 -7.37
CA PRO A 82 9.94 -4.79 -7.14
C PRO A 82 8.61 -5.37 -6.66
N LEU A 83 8.26 -6.57 -7.14
CA LEU A 83 7.00 -7.25 -6.82
C LEU A 83 6.80 -7.44 -5.31
N ASN A 84 7.89 -7.59 -4.55
CA ASN A 84 7.88 -7.74 -3.09
C ASN A 84 7.17 -6.58 -2.38
N HIS A 85 7.24 -5.37 -2.93
CA HIS A 85 6.58 -4.19 -2.34
C HIS A 85 5.05 -4.23 -2.47
N THR A 86 4.50 -5.05 -3.36
CA THR A 86 3.05 -5.17 -3.59
C THR A 86 2.33 -5.74 -2.37
N TYR A 87 2.90 -6.75 -1.71
CA TYR A 87 2.28 -7.42 -0.56
C TYR A 87 2.92 -7.01 0.76
N LEU A 88 4.20 -6.63 0.77
CA LEU A 88 4.91 -6.21 1.97
C LEU A 88 4.21 -5.07 2.71
N HIS A 89 3.81 -4.02 1.99
CA HIS A 89 3.13 -2.87 2.58
C HIS A 89 1.73 -3.24 3.07
N VAL A 90 1.02 -4.16 2.39
CA VAL A 90 -0.28 -4.67 2.85
C VAL A 90 -0.12 -5.37 4.20
N VAL A 91 0.83 -6.30 4.31
CA VAL A 91 1.06 -7.08 5.54
C VAL A 91 1.52 -6.18 6.69
N THR A 92 2.56 -5.39 6.45
CA THR A 92 3.14 -4.53 7.51
C THR A 92 2.17 -3.46 7.99
N SER A 93 1.40 -2.84 7.10
CA SER A 93 0.40 -1.85 7.48
C SER A 93 -0.83 -2.46 8.13
N SER A 94 -1.27 -3.64 7.69
CA SER A 94 -2.37 -4.37 8.35
C SER A 94 -2.05 -4.65 9.80
N VAL A 95 -0.83 -5.11 10.10
CA VAL A 95 -0.42 -5.38 11.48
C VAL A 95 -0.25 -4.08 12.27
N THR A 96 0.46 -3.08 11.72
CA THR A 96 0.72 -1.82 12.44
C THR A 96 -0.56 -1.06 12.77
N VAL A 97 -1.40 -0.82 11.75
CA VAL A 97 -2.62 -0.01 11.88
C VAL A 97 -3.76 -0.84 12.51
N GLY A 98 -3.78 -2.15 12.23
CA GLY A 98 -4.71 -3.08 12.86
C GLY A 98 -4.55 -3.09 14.38
N LEU A 99 -3.31 -3.10 14.89
CA LEU A 99 -2.99 -3.07 16.32
C LEU A 99 -3.09 -1.69 16.98
N GLY A 100 -3.63 -0.69 16.27
CA GLY A 100 -3.85 0.66 16.83
C GLY A 100 -2.66 1.62 16.66
N GLY A 101 -1.72 1.32 15.75
CA GLY A 101 -0.66 2.26 15.40
C GLY A 101 -1.21 3.55 14.77
N SER A 102 -0.73 4.70 15.23
CA SER A 102 -1.13 6.03 14.72
C SER A 102 -0.45 6.34 13.38
N VAL A 103 -0.92 5.69 12.32
CA VAL A 103 -0.39 5.85 10.94
C VAL A 103 -1.54 5.75 9.94
N GLY A 104 -1.53 6.61 8.92
CA GLY A 104 -2.47 6.55 7.81
C GLY A 104 -2.19 5.40 6.83
N LEU A 105 -3.22 4.93 6.13
CA LEU A 105 -3.09 3.91 5.09
C LEU A 105 -2.69 4.48 3.72
N GLU A 106 -2.68 5.80 3.56
CA GLU A 106 -2.37 6.53 2.31
C GLU A 106 -1.09 6.05 1.65
N ALA A 107 0.02 6.15 2.37
CA ALA A 107 1.34 5.78 1.89
C ALA A 107 1.44 4.29 1.48
N PRO A 108 0.95 3.32 2.29
CA PRO A 108 0.87 1.92 1.91
C PRO A 108 0.03 1.65 0.65
N ILE A 109 -1.14 2.30 0.53
CA ILE A 109 -2.04 2.11 -0.61
C ILE A 109 -1.41 2.63 -1.89
N VAL A 110 -0.80 3.83 -1.84
CA VAL A 110 -0.09 4.40 -2.99
C VAL A 110 1.07 3.50 -3.37
N ALA A 111 1.92 3.11 -2.42
CA ALA A 111 3.07 2.25 -2.68
C ALA A 111 2.67 0.89 -3.30
N THR A 112 1.62 0.26 -2.79
CA THR A 112 1.12 -1.03 -3.29
C THR A 112 0.45 -0.88 -4.64
N GLY A 113 -0.42 0.12 -4.83
CA GLY A 113 -1.07 0.40 -6.11
C GLY A 113 -0.07 0.74 -7.21
N SER A 114 0.95 1.54 -6.91
CA SER A 114 2.08 1.81 -7.80
C SER A 114 2.88 0.54 -8.11
N ALA A 115 3.12 -0.32 -7.13
CA ALA A 115 3.79 -1.60 -7.36
C ALA A 115 2.98 -2.52 -8.29
N VAL A 116 1.65 -2.59 -8.13
CA VAL A 116 0.77 -3.31 -9.06
C VAL A 116 0.91 -2.76 -10.47
N GLY A 117 0.81 -1.44 -10.65
CA GLY A 117 0.95 -0.78 -11.96
C GLY A 117 2.29 -1.05 -12.63
N SER A 118 3.39 -0.95 -11.87
CA SER A 118 4.74 -1.24 -12.35
C SER A 118 4.89 -2.71 -12.77
N ASN A 119 4.39 -3.66 -11.98
CA ASN A 119 4.51 -5.09 -12.29
C ASN A 119 3.63 -5.51 -13.48
N VAL A 120 2.41 -4.98 -13.61
CA VAL A 120 1.57 -5.23 -14.80
C VAL A 120 2.22 -4.67 -16.06
N SER A 121 2.85 -3.49 -15.97
CA SER A 121 3.61 -2.93 -17.08
C SER A 121 4.78 -3.80 -17.52
N ARG A 122 5.42 -4.51 -16.56
CA ARG A 122 6.54 -5.41 -16.81
C ARG A 122 6.09 -6.68 -17.52
N ILE A 123 4.93 -7.21 -17.16
CA ILE A 123 4.34 -8.39 -17.82
C ILE A 123 3.93 -8.05 -19.27
N SER A 124 3.56 -6.79 -19.51
CA SER A 124 3.12 -6.30 -20.82
C SER A 124 4.23 -5.67 -21.66
N ASP A 125 5.49 -5.77 -21.22
CA ASP A 125 6.69 -5.18 -21.87
C ASP A 125 6.55 -3.70 -22.29
N LEU A 126 5.89 -2.91 -21.45
CA LEU A 126 5.62 -1.50 -21.73
C LEU A 126 6.84 -0.61 -21.46
N ASN A 127 6.92 0.50 -22.21
CA ASN A 127 8.01 1.45 -22.12
C ASN A 127 7.96 2.27 -20.80
N TYR A 128 8.98 3.11 -20.56
CA TYR A 128 9.08 3.91 -19.34
C TYR A 128 7.89 4.85 -19.12
N GLN A 129 7.44 5.55 -20.18
CA GLN A 129 6.34 6.51 -20.09
C GLN A 129 5.02 5.80 -19.77
N GLU A 130 4.78 4.68 -20.46
CA GLU A 130 3.63 3.80 -20.28
C GLU A 130 3.60 3.16 -18.88
N ARG A 131 4.75 2.73 -18.38
CA ARG A 131 4.90 2.21 -17.00
C ARG A 131 4.61 3.27 -15.96
N THR A 132 5.09 4.49 -16.18
CA THR A 132 4.84 5.63 -15.29
C THR A 132 3.36 5.98 -15.25
N LEU A 133 2.68 5.93 -16.41
CA LEU A 133 1.23 6.09 -16.49
C LEU A 133 0.50 5.01 -15.68
N LEU A 134 0.89 3.74 -15.80
CA LEU A 134 0.25 2.65 -15.02
C LEU A 134 0.53 2.75 -13.52
N ILE A 135 1.70 3.26 -13.10
CA ILE A 135 1.99 3.58 -11.71
C ILE A 135 1.01 4.65 -11.19
N ALA A 136 0.80 5.72 -11.95
CA ALA A 136 -0.14 6.79 -11.61
C ALA A 136 -1.58 6.27 -11.57
N CYS A 137 -2.00 5.47 -12.55
CA CYS A 137 -3.32 4.81 -12.56
C CYS A 137 -3.51 3.91 -11.33
N GLY A 138 -2.50 3.13 -10.97
CA GLY A 138 -2.52 2.27 -9.79
C GLY A 138 -2.63 3.07 -8.49
N ALA A 139 -1.83 4.12 -8.34
CA ALA A 139 -1.89 5.02 -7.18
C ALA A 139 -3.25 5.72 -7.05
N ALA A 140 -3.74 6.31 -8.15
CA ALA A 140 -5.04 6.98 -8.20
C ALA A 140 -6.19 6.04 -7.82
N ALA A 141 -6.20 4.83 -8.39
CA ALA A 141 -7.22 3.83 -8.11
C ALA A 141 -7.19 3.37 -6.64
N GLY A 142 -6.00 3.20 -6.07
CA GLY A 142 -5.85 2.83 -4.67
C GLY A 142 -6.43 3.88 -3.72
N ILE A 143 -6.06 5.15 -3.91
CA ILE A 143 -6.59 6.28 -3.12
C ILE A 143 -8.11 6.37 -3.29
N SER A 144 -8.58 6.31 -4.54
CA SER A 144 -10.01 6.37 -4.85
C SER A 144 -10.79 5.28 -4.10
N ALA A 145 -10.27 4.06 -4.06
CA ALA A 145 -10.91 2.92 -3.41
C ALA A 145 -10.97 3.05 -1.88
N VAL A 146 -9.94 3.59 -1.23
CA VAL A 146 -9.92 3.68 0.24
C VAL A 146 -10.69 4.88 0.76
N PHE A 147 -10.56 6.03 0.09
CA PHE A 147 -11.19 7.28 0.50
C PHE A 147 -12.57 7.50 -0.11
N ASN A 148 -13.01 6.61 -1.00
CA ASN A 148 -14.25 6.77 -1.76
C ASN A 148 -14.31 8.12 -2.49
N ALA A 149 -13.15 8.58 -2.97
CA ALA A 149 -12.94 9.92 -3.49
C ALA A 149 -12.19 9.86 -4.84
N PRO A 150 -12.89 9.56 -5.95
CA PRO A 150 -12.26 9.35 -7.24
C PRO A 150 -11.55 10.60 -7.78
N ILE A 151 -12.18 11.77 -7.60
CA ILE A 151 -11.60 13.04 -8.05
C ILE A 151 -10.30 13.34 -7.28
N ALA A 152 -10.28 13.11 -5.96
CA ALA A 152 -9.09 13.30 -5.15
C ALA A 152 -7.95 12.35 -5.54
N GLY A 153 -8.27 11.08 -5.84
CA GLY A 153 -7.26 10.12 -6.31
C GLY A 153 -6.61 10.52 -7.63
N VAL A 154 -7.37 11.07 -8.58
CA VAL A 154 -6.83 11.56 -9.85
C VAL A 154 -5.97 12.81 -9.63
N ILE A 155 -6.45 13.78 -8.84
CA ILE A 155 -5.68 15.01 -8.53
C ILE A 155 -4.35 14.64 -7.85
N PHE A 156 -4.39 13.75 -6.87
CA PHE A 156 -3.18 13.27 -6.19
C PHE A 156 -2.16 12.68 -7.16
N ALA A 157 -2.59 11.84 -8.10
CA ALA A 157 -1.69 11.21 -9.07
C ALA A 157 -1.12 12.19 -10.13
N VAL A 158 -1.72 13.37 -10.29
CA VAL A 158 -1.23 14.43 -11.18
C VAL A 158 -0.30 15.39 -10.44
N GLU A 159 -0.57 15.65 -9.18
CA GLU A 159 0.24 16.54 -8.32
C GLU A 159 1.56 15.91 -7.91
N VAL A 160 1.53 14.61 -7.56
CA VAL A 160 2.63 13.87 -6.93
C VAL A 160 3.39 13.02 -7.93
#